data_AF-A0A3P1T279-F1
#
_entry.id   AF-A0A3P1T279-F1
#
_cell.length_a   1.000
_cell.length_b   1.000
_cell.length_c   1.000
_cell.angle_alpha   90.00
_cell.angle_beta   90.00
_cell.angle_gamma   90.00
#
_symmetry.space_group_name_H-M   'P 1'
#
loop_
_entity.id
_entity.type
_entity.pdbx_description
1 polymer ?
#
loop_
_entity_poly.entity_id
_entity_poly.type
_entity_poly.pdbx_seq_one_letter_code
_entity_poly.pdbx_strand_id
1 'polypeptide(L)'
;MILVYRGWGGAGLGLPLLGAGVGLACASGLGVGTQWFTLVAGLGILLGGVGAYLLGMWLNTMGPRRRVAEFEASRRAQLQQLVDAGEFQVSPAAPDPSSRREGHDQVEALLAREVRDIRQATSNNHTLYGIPMQFFGLLGVVVGVVIVVAGVMGG
;
A
#
# COMPACT_ATOMS: atom_id res chain seq x y z
N MET A 1 19.77 -11.01 -5.13
CA MET A 1 19.77 -9.61 -5.60
C MET A 1 18.87 -8.81 -4.66
N ILE A 2 19.42 -7.87 -3.87
CA ILE A 2 18.61 -7.02 -2.99
C ILE A 2 17.90 -6.00 -3.89
N LEU A 3 16.57 -6.10 -4.02
CA LEU A 3 15.80 -5.06 -4.71
C LEU A 3 15.76 -3.82 -3.82
N VAL A 4 16.53 -2.81 -4.20
CA VAL A 4 16.66 -1.55 -3.46
C VAL A 4 15.35 -0.76 -3.49
N TYR A 5 14.62 -0.80 -4.60
CA TYR A 5 13.41 -0.01 -4.82
C TYR A 5 12.39 -0.76 -5.68
N ARG A 6 11.11 -0.76 -5.30
CA ARG A 6 10.00 -1.33 -6.07
C ARG A 6 8.79 -0.39 -6.08
N GLY A 7 8.19 -0.19 -7.25
CA GLY A 7 6.97 0.61 -7.42
C GLY A 7 7.14 2.07 -7.01
N TRP A 8 6.47 2.47 -5.92
CA TRP A 8 6.52 3.83 -5.35
C TRP A 8 7.29 3.86 -4.02
N GLY A 9 8.10 2.84 -3.73
CA GLY A 9 8.75 2.63 -2.43
C GLY A 9 9.49 3.85 -1.87
N GLY A 10 10.23 4.54 -2.73
CA GLY A 10 11.03 5.72 -2.35
C GLY A 10 10.21 6.98 -2.05
N ALA A 11 8.92 7.02 -2.40
CA ALA A 11 8.04 8.08 -1.90
C ALA A 11 7.93 8.08 -0.37
N GLY A 12 8.21 6.93 0.27
CA GLY A 12 8.31 6.79 1.73
C GLY A 12 9.34 7.73 2.37
N LEU A 13 10.44 8.01 1.67
CA LEU A 13 11.47 8.99 2.10
C LEU A 13 11.33 10.33 1.35
N GLY A 14 10.94 10.28 0.07
CA GLY A 14 10.83 11.46 -0.77
C GLY A 14 9.83 12.48 -0.25
N LEU A 15 8.64 12.06 0.19
CA LEU A 15 7.62 12.98 0.69
C LEU A 15 8.02 13.70 1.99
N PRO A 16 8.56 13.04 3.03
CA PRO A 16 9.13 13.73 4.18
C PRO A 16 10.21 14.75 3.81
N LEU A 17 11.14 14.38 2.92
CA LEU A 17 12.24 15.27 2.50
C LEU A 17 11.74 16.47 1.69
N LEU A 18 10.78 16.26 0.79
CA LEU A 18 10.12 17.34 0.06
C LEU A 18 9.35 18.26 1.01
N GLY A 19 8.63 17.69 1.98
CA GLY A 19 7.95 18.45 3.01
C GLY A 19 8.92 19.32 3.82
N ALA A 20 10.07 18.78 4.22
CA ALA A 20 11.15 19.54 4.85
C ALA A 20 11.60 20.71 3.98
N GLY A 21 11.89 20.46 2.70
CA GLY A 21 12.32 21.48 1.74
C GLY A 21 11.31 22.60 1.56
N VAL A 22 10.01 22.26 1.47
CA VAL A 22 8.92 23.24 1.42
C VAL A 22 8.86 24.07 2.70
N GLY A 23 8.94 23.41 3.86
CA GLY A 23 8.95 24.11 5.16
C GLY A 23 10.12 25.10 5.27
N LEU A 24 11.33 24.66 4.89
CA LEU A 24 12.52 25.50 4.88
C LEU A 24 12.39 26.69 3.92
N ALA A 25 11.84 26.46 2.72
CA ALA A 25 11.61 27.53 1.74
C ALA A 25 10.61 28.57 2.27
N CYS A 26 9.51 28.14 2.91
CA CYS A 26 8.55 29.03 3.54
C CYS A 26 9.19 29.85 4.67
N ALA A 27 9.94 29.21 5.56
CA ALA A 27 10.62 29.89 6.67
C ALA A 27 11.62 30.94 6.16
N SER A 28 12.42 30.58 5.14
CA SER A 28 13.36 31.51 4.50
C SER A 28 12.65 32.69 3.86
N GLY A 29 11.54 32.45 3.14
CA GLY A 29 10.79 33.51 2.47
C GLY A 29 10.11 34.48 3.45
N LEU A 30 9.76 34.01 4.65
CA LEU A 30 9.15 34.82 5.71
C LEU A 30 10.18 35.52 6.62
N GLY A 31 11.48 35.23 6.46
CA GLY A 31 12.53 35.83 7.28
C GLY A 31 12.42 35.52 8.77
N VAL A 32 11.86 34.36 9.12
CA VAL A 32 11.62 33.99 10.53
C VAL A 32 12.92 33.64 11.25
N GLY A 33 12.96 33.86 12.56
CA GLY A 33 14.11 33.48 13.39
C GLY A 33 14.36 31.97 13.41
N THR A 34 15.56 31.57 13.83
CA THR A 34 16.06 30.18 13.81
C THR A 34 15.11 29.17 14.48
N GLN A 35 14.45 29.55 15.58
CA GLN A 35 13.46 28.72 16.25
C GLN A 35 12.27 28.36 15.35
N TRP A 36 11.66 29.38 14.73
CA TRP A 36 10.54 29.21 13.80
C TRP A 36 10.99 28.49 12.53
N PHE A 37 12.24 28.68 12.11
CA PHE A 37 12.83 27.95 10.99
C PHE A 37 12.86 26.44 11.25
N THR A 38 13.33 26.01 12.43
CA THR A 38 13.32 24.61 12.84
C THR A 38 11.91 24.05 12.97
N LEU A 39 10.97 24.84 13.54
CA LEU A 39 9.59 24.43 13.72
C LEU A 39 8.89 24.18 12.37
N VAL A 40 9.01 25.12 11.42
CA VAL A 40 8.35 25.00 10.11
C VAL A 40 8.96 23.87 9.28
N ALA A 41 10.27 23.63 9.37
CA ALA A 41 10.92 22.47 8.75
C ALA A 41 10.39 21.15 9.34
N GLY A 42 10.24 21.07 10.67
CA GLY A 42 9.68 19.92 11.38
C GLY A 42 8.23 19.64 10.98
N LEU A 43 7.40 20.68 10.85
CA LEU A 43 6.02 20.56 10.34
C LEU A 43 6.00 20.04 8.90
N GLY A 44 6.90 20.52 8.06
CA GLY A 44 7.07 20.03 6.70
C GLY A 44 7.37 18.52 6.65
N ILE A 45 8.35 18.06 7.44
CA ILE A 45 8.69 16.63 7.57
C ILE A 45 7.48 15.84 8.08
N LEU A 46 6.79 16.33 9.10
CA LEU A 46 5.64 15.66 9.71
C LEU A 46 4.52 15.47 8.69
N LEU A 47 4.13 16.53 7.97
CA LEU A 47 3.10 16.47 6.95
C LEU A 47 3.50 15.56 5.78
N GLY A 48 4.75 15.64 5.34
CA GLY A 48 5.31 14.74 4.33
C GLY A 48 5.29 13.27 4.77
N GLY A 49 5.62 13.00 6.03
CA GLY A 49 5.56 11.68 6.65
C GLY A 49 4.15 11.11 6.74
N VAL A 50 3.18 11.93 7.17
CA VAL A 50 1.77 11.55 7.18
C VAL A 50 1.29 11.22 5.77
N GLY A 51 1.62 12.06 4.79
CA GLY A 51 1.29 11.81 3.38
C GLY A 51 1.89 10.50 2.86
N ALA A 52 3.17 10.24 3.14
CA ALA A 52 3.83 8.99 2.78
C ALA A 52 3.21 7.75 3.43
N TYR A 53 2.83 7.86 4.71
CA TYR A 53 2.17 6.78 5.44
C TYR A 53 0.81 6.43 4.81
N LEU A 54 -0.04 7.44 4.59
CA LEU A 54 -1.37 7.25 4.03
C LEU A 54 -1.30 6.74 2.59
N LEU A 55 -0.41 7.29 1.76
CA LEU A 55 -0.18 6.82 0.41
C LEU A 55 0.31 5.37 0.39
N GLY A 56 1.24 5.02 1.29
CA GLY A 56 1.73 3.65 1.44
C GLY A 56 0.64 2.68 1.87
N MET A 57 -0.20 3.08 2.82
CA MET A 57 -1.36 2.29 3.23
C MET A 57 -2.34 2.10 2.07
N TRP A 58 -2.64 3.14 1.31
CA TRP A 58 -3.51 3.04 0.14
C TRP A 58 -2.94 2.08 -0.91
N LEU A 59 -1.66 2.24 -1.27
CA LEU A 59 -0.99 1.45 -2.31
C LEU A 59 -0.74 -0.01 -1.93
N ASN A 60 -0.31 -0.28 -0.69
CA ASN A 60 0.09 -1.64 -0.28
C ASN A 60 -1.02 -2.42 0.45
N THR A 61 -2.06 -1.76 0.96
CA THR A 61 -3.14 -2.44 1.69
C THR A 61 -4.51 -2.22 1.08
N MET A 62 -5.02 -1.00 0.97
CA MET A 62 -6.41 -0.77 0.59
C MET A 62 -6.70 -1.07 -0.88
N GLY A 63 -5.86 -0.57 -1.79
CA GLY A 63 -5.98 -0.80 -3.23
C GLY A 63 -5.93 -2.28 -3.60
N PRO A 64 -4.89 -3.03 -3.18
CA PRO A 64 -4.81 -4.47 -3.43
C PRO A 64 -6.00 -5.25 -2.84
N ARG A 65 -6.44 -4.91 -1.62
CA ARG A 65 -7.61 -5.57 -1.00
C ARG A 65 -8.89 -5.38 -1.79
N ARG A 66 -9.15 -4.15 -2.28
CA ARG A 66 -10.33 -3.86 -3.12
C ARG A 66 -10.29 -4.63 -4.43
N ARG A 67 -9.14 -4.61 -5.14
CA ARG A 67 -8.96 -5.34 -6.39
C ARG A 67 -9.13 -6.85 -6.23
N VAL A 68 -8.62 -7.41 -5.14
CA VAL A 68 -8.79 -8.84 -4.83
C VAL A 68 -10.25 -9.17 -4.54
N ALA A 69 -10.97 -8.33 -3.78
CA ALA A 69 -12.39 -8.54 -3.49
C ALA A 69 -13.27 -8.42 -4.75
N GLU A 70 -13.01 -7.44 -5.61
CA GLU A 70 -13.70 -7.26 -6.89
C GLU A 70 -13.42 -8.43 -7.85
N PHE A 71 -12.17 -8.90 -7.91
CA PHE A 71 -11.80 -10.09 -8.66
C PHE A 71 -12.53 -11.33 -8.13
N GLU A 72 -12.52 -11.55 -6.81
CA GLU A 72 -13.18 -12.71 -6.20
C GLU A 72 -14.68 -12.73 -6.52
N ALA A 73 -15.37 -11.60 -6.35
CA ALA A 73 -16.80 -11.51 -6.60
C ALA A 73 -17.15 -11.77 -8.08
N SER A 74 -16.43 -11.16 -9.01
CA SER A 74 -16.67 -11.33 -10.44
C SER A 74 -16.32 -12.74 -10.93
N ARG A 75 -15.21 -13.32 -10.44
CA ARG A 75 -14.75 -14.66 -10.81
C ARG A 75 -15.63 -15.75 -10.24
N ARG A 76 -16.10 -15.62 -8.98
CA ARG A 76 -17.07 -16.54 -8.37
C ARG A 76 -18.35 -16.64 -9.19
N ALA A 77 -18.92 -15.50 -9.59
CA ALA A 77 -20.14 -15.46 -10.39
C ALA A 77 -19.97 -16.15 -11.75
N GLN A 78 -18.86 -15.90 -12.45
CA GLN A 78 -18.55 -16.55 -13.73
C GLN A 78 -18.40 -18.06 -13.58
N LEU A 79 -17.64 -18.52 -12.57
CA LEU A 79 -17.40 -19.94 -12.36
C LEU A 79 -18.69 -20.69 -11.94
N GLN A 80 -19.53 -20.06 -11.12
CA GLN A 80 -20.85 -20.62 -10.77
C GLN A 80 -21.76 -20.74 -11.99
N GLN A 81 -21.79 -19.74 -12.88
CA GLN A 81 -22.54 -19.82 -14.14
C GLN A 81 -22.06 -20.97 -15.03
N LEU A 82 -20.75 -21.22 -15.11
CA LEU A 82 -20.21 -22.36 -15.85
C LEU A 82 -20.64 -23.71 -15.24
N VAL A 83 -20.71 -23.80 -13.90
CA VAL A 83 -21.21 -25.02 -13.22
C VAL A 83 -22.70 -25.22 -13.53
N ASP A 84 -23.49 -24.16 -13.49
CA ASP A 84 -24.93 -24.23 -13.77
C ASP A 84 -25.25 -24.57 -15.23
N ALA A 85 -24.42 -24.12 -16.16
CA ALA A 85 -24.48 -24.46 -17.58
C ALA A 85 -23.95 -25.89 -17.87
N GLY A 86 -23.28 -26.54 -16.91
CA GLY A 86 -22.66 -27.86 -17.10
C GLY A 86 -21.37 -27.82 -17.93
N GLU A 87 -20.82 -26.64 -18.19
CA GLU A 87 -19.59 -26.43 -18.98
C GLU A 87 -18.34 -26.27 -18.09
N PHE A 88 -18.50 -26.43 -16.77
CA PHE A 88 -17.41 -26.23 -15.83
C PHE A 88 -16.38 -27.36 -15.88
N GLN A 89 -15.13 -26.98 -16.16
CA GLN A 89 -13.96 -27.86 -16.12
C GLN A 89 -12.83 -27.17 -15.36
N VAL A 90 -12.34 -27.81 -14.28
CA VAL A 90 -11.26 -27.26 -13.43
C VAL A 90 -9.92 -27.22 -14.18
N SER A 91 -9.68 -28.21 -15.04
CA SER A 91 -8.48 -28.33 -15.87
C SER A 91 -8.79 -29.31 -17.01
N PRO A 92 -8.19 -29.16 -18.21
CA PRO A 92 -8.41 -30.07 -19.34
C PRO A 92 -8.09 -31.56 -19.05
N ALA A 93 -7.36 -31.84 -17.97
CA ALA A 93 -7.01 -33.21 -17.54
C ALA A 93 -7.75 -33.66 -16.28
N ALA A 94 -8.63 -32.82 -15.70
CA ALA A 94 -9.40 -33.16 -14.51
C ALA A 94 -10.72 -33.86 -14.90
N PRO A 95 -11.20 -34.84 -14.12
CA PRO A 95 -12.50 -35.44 -14.35
C PRO A 95 -13.61 -34.39 -14.16
N ASP A 96 -14.66 -34.47 -14.99
CA ASP A 96 -15.83 -33.62 -14.87
C ASP A 96 -16.51 -33.82 -13.51
N PRO A 97 -17.15 -32.78 -12.94
CA PRO A 97 -17.83 -32.90 -11.65
C PRO A 97 -18.95 -33.94 -11.71
N SER A 98 -19.02 -34.85 -10.74
CA SER A 98 -20.06 -35.89 -10.70
C SER A 98 -21.44 -35.34 -10.31
N SER A 99 -21.48 -34.13 -9.73
CA SER A 99 -22.70 -33.42 -9.36
C SER A 99 -22.50 -31.90 -9.36
N ARG A 100 -23.58 -31.13 -9.46
CA ARG A 100 -23.50 -29.65 -9.34
C ARG A 100 -22.92 -29.19 -8.01
N ARG A 101 -23.24 -29.89 -6.92
CA ARG A 101 -22.70 -29.61 -5.59
C ARG A 101 -21.18 -29.76 -5.57
N GLU A 102 -20.68 -30.86 -6.12
CA GLU A 102 -19.24 -31.08 -6.26
C GLU A 102 -18.60 -30.03 -7.17
N GLY A 103 -19.28 -29.61 -8.24
CA GLY A 103 -18.85 -28.51 -9.11
C GLY A 103 -18.69 -27.20 -8.34
N HIS A 104 -19.63 -26.81 -7.49
CA HIS A 104 -19.51 -25.62 -6.65
C HIS A 104 -18.36 -25.74 -5.62
N ASP A 105 -18.16 -26.91 -5.01
CA ASP A 105 -17.05 -27.13 -4.08
C ASP A 105 -15.69 -27.03 -4.79
N GLN A 106 -15.60 -27.54 -6.03
CA GLN A 106 -14.41 -27.40 -6.88
C GLN A 106 -14.16 -25.94 -7.30
N VAL A 107 -15.20 -25.17 -7.61
CA VAL A 107 -15.12 -23.73 -7.91
C VAL A 107 -14.54 -22.96 -6.73
N GLU A 108 -15.03 -23.18 -5.51
CA GLU A 108 -14.51 -22.48 -4.32
C GLU A 108 -13.04 -22.84 -4.05
N ALA A 109 -12.65 -24.11 -4.25
CA ALA A 109 -11.26 -24.53 -4.10
C ALA A 109 -10.32 -23.88 -5.14
N LEU A 110 -10.78 -23.76 -6.38
CA LEU A 110 -10.06 -23.08 -7.46
C LEU A 110 -9.94 -21.57 -7.18
N LEU A 111 -11.07 -20.93 -6.87
CA LEU A 111 -11.13 -19.51 -6.56
C LEU A 111 -10.24 -19.16 -5.38
N ALA A 112 -10.22 -19.97 -4.32
CA ALA A 112 -9.35 -19.76 -3.16
C ALA A 112 -7.85 -19.83 -3.51
N ARG A 113 -7.46 -20.61 -4.54
CA ARG A 113 -6.08 -20.61 -5.05
C ARG A 113 -5.79 -19.35 -5.85
N GLU A 114 -6.64 -19.01 -6.84
CA GLU A 114 -6.47 -17.81 -7.68
C GLU A 114 -6.42 -16.52 -6.84
N VAL A 115 -7.32 -16.39 -5.86
CA VAL A 115 -7.36 -15.24 -4.94
C VAL A 115 -6.06 -15.13 -4.12
N ARG A 116 -5.50 -16.25 -3.66
CA ARG A 116 -4.22 -16.25 -2.93
C ARG A 116 -3.07 -15.77 -3.83
N ASP A 117 -3.01 -16.27 -5.05
CA ASP A 117 -1.93 -15.94 -5.99
C ASP A 117 -1.98 -14.45 -6.37
N ILE A 118 -3.17 -13.93 -6.69
CA ILE A 118 -3.38 -12.51 -7.01
C ILE A 118 -3.09 -11.63 -5.80
N ARG A 119 -3.51 -12.05 -4.61
CA ARG A 119 -3.23 -11.32 -3.36
C ARG A 119 -1.73 -11.21 -3.13
N GLN A 120 -0.98 -12.30 -3.32
CA GLN A 120 0.47 -12.29 -3.19
C GLN A 120 1.13 -11.39 -4.24
N ALA A 121 0.72 -11.50 -5.51
CA ALA A 121 1.26 -10.71 -6.62
C ALA A 121 0.97 -9.21 -6.52
N THR A 122 -0.13 -8.82 -5.87
CA THR A 122 -0.55 -7.41 -5.76
C THR A 122 -0.09 -6.77 -4.44
N SER A 123 0.17 -7.57 -3.40
CA SER A 123 0.63 -7.06 -2.10
C SER A 123 2.09 -6.63 -2.12
N ASN A 124 2.43 -5.61 -1.32
CA ASN A 124 3.82 -5.15 -1.11
C ASN A 124 4.60 -4.76 -2.39
N ASN A 125 3.90 -4.30 -3.44
CA ASN A 125 4.51 -3.84 -4.68
C ASN A 125 5.22 -2.47 -4.55
N HIS A 126 4.99 -1.73 -3.46
CA HIS A 126 5.58 -0.42 -3.21
C HIS A 126 6.47 -0.46 -1.97
N THR A 127 7.71 -0.94 -2.15
CA THR A 127 8.68 -1.22 -1.07
C THR A 127 10.04 -0.59 -1.37
N LEU A 128 10.77 -0.24 -0.32
CA LEU A 128 12.16 0.21 -0.36
C LEU A 128 12.98 -0.72 0.54
N TYR A 129 14.04 -1.33 0.01
CA TYR A 129 14.80 -2.41 0.66
C TYR A 129 13.91 -3.56 1.17
N GLY A 130 12.81 -3.87 0.47
CA GLY A 130 11.83 -4.87 0.90
C GLY A 130 10.89 -4.42 2.03
N ILE A 131 11.07 -3.23 2.59
CA ILE A 131 10.20 -2.66 3.62
C ILE A 131 9.08 -1.85 2.95
N PRO A 132 7.80 -2.07 3.32
CA PRO A 132 6.68 -1.28 2.81
C PRO A 132 6.84 0.22 3.09
N MET A 133 6.55 1.05 2.10
CA MET A 133 6.82 2.49 2.17
C MET A 133 6.15 3.21 3.35
N GLN A 134 5.02 2.71 3.86
CA GLN A 134 4.33 3.30 4.99
C GLN A 134 5.18 3.33 6.28
N PHE A 135 6.11 2.39 6.46
CA PHE A 135 7.00 2.40 7.63
C PHE A 135 8.02 3.54 7.57
N PHE A 136 8.50 3.89 6.37
CA PHE A 136 9.35 5.07 6.19
C PHE A 136 8.56 6.37 6.39
N GLY A 137 7.30 6.40 5.95
CA GLY A 137 6.39 7.50 6.27
C GLY A 137 6.19 7.67 7.77
N LEU A 138 5.97 6.58 8.51
CA LEU A 138 5.86 6.58 9.97
C LEU A 138 7.14 7.08 10.65
N LEU A 139 8.30 6.65 10.18
CA LEU A 139 9.58 7.18 10.65
C LEU A 139 9.67 8.70 10.41
N GLY A 140 9.25 9.17 9.25
CA GLY A 140 9.13 10.60 8.94
C GLY A 140 8.23 11.34 9.92
N VAL A 141 7.07 10.78 10.29
CA VAL A 141 6.18 11.36 11.31
C VAL A 141 6.89 11.48 12.66
N VAL A 142 7.55 10.41 13.13
CA VAL A 142 8.27 10.42 14.41
C VAL A 142 9.37 11.47 14.42
N VAL A 143 10.19 11.53 13.37
CA VAL A 143 11.27 12.53 13.23
C VAL A 143 10.68 13.95 13.20
N GLY A 144 9.62 14.16 12.43
CA GLY A 144 8.92 15.45 12.36
C GLY A 144 8.41 15.91 13.72
N VAL A 145 7.76 15.02 14.50
CA VAL A 145 7.29 15.32 15.86
C VAL A 145 8.44 15.73 16.77
N VAL A 146 9.55 14.98 16.77
CA VAL A 146 10.72 15.28 17.61
C VAL A 146 11.27 16.67 17.28
N ILE A 147 11.39 17.02 16.00
CA ILE A 147 11.88 18.33 15.58
C ILE A 147 10.90 19.45 15.98
N VAL A 148 9.59 19.24 15.81
CA VAL A 148 8.58 20.22 16.24
C VAL A 148 8.65 20.45 17.74
N VAL A 149 8.71 19.39 18.54
CA VAL A 149 8.82 19.50 20.01
C VAL A 149 10.09 20.23 20.42
N ALA A 150 11.23 19.90 19.80
CA ALA A 150 12.50 20.60 20.05
C ALA A 150 12.41 22.10 19.70
N GLY A 151 11.75 22.46 18.60
CA GLY A 151 11.54 23.85 18.20
C GLY A 151 10.60 24.62 19.13
N VAL A 152 9.65 23.94 19.78
CA VAL A 152 8.77 24.54 20.79
C VAL A 152 9.47 24.69 22.14
N MET A 153 10.23 23.69 22.59
CA MET A 153 10.91 23.70 23.88
C MET A 153 12.19 24.54 23.92
N GLY A 154 12.83 24.75 22.77
CA GLY A 154 14.02 25.60 22.65
C GLY A 154 13.72 27.10 22.49
N GLY A 155 12.45 27.50 22.66
CA GLY A 155 11.97 28.88 22.53
C GLY A 155 11.65 29.57 23.85
#